data_AF-A0A561WAR8-F1
#
_entry.id   AF-A0A561WAR8-F1
#
_cell.length_a   1.000
_cell.length_b   1.000
_cell.length_c   1.000
_cell.angle_alpha   90.00
_cell.angle_beta   90.00
_cell.angle_gamma   90.00
#
_symmetry.space_group_name_H-M   'P 1'
#
loop_
_entity.id
_entity.type
_entity.pdbx_description
1 polymer ?
#
loop_
_entity_poly.entity_id
_entity_poly.type
_entity_poly.pdbx_seq_one_letter_code
_entity_poly.pdbx_strand_id
1 'polypeptide(L)'
;MTYEAAPEMQGLSVRLTPDRNGRKVITGIKLEADAITGEMLRKIPISLIENRANTAEAPESDLPPLRRTAGMSGEDFSRLVADHYKLWANVVPNPGAAMASKWGIKPPTVHTWIREARLRGLLAPARRGKGA
;
A
#
# COMPACT_ATOMS: atom_id res chain seq x y z
N MET A 1 31.01 -28.89 -14.44
CA MET A 1 30.33 -27.92 -13.55
C MET A 1 28.91 -27.78 -14.08
N THR A 2 27.99 -28.61 -13.57
CA THR A 2 26.61 -28.68 -14.05
C THR A 2 25.83 -27.53 -13.42
N TYR A 3 25.23 -26.68 -14.24
CA TYR A 3 24.41 -25.57 -13.76
C TYR A 3 23.03 -26.14 -13.42
N GLU A 4 22.75 -26.32 -12.14
CA GLU A 4 21.41 -26.71 -11.67
C GLU A 4 20.53 -25.46 -11.80
N ALA A 5 19.45 -25.55 -12.58
CA ALA A 5 18.54 -24.44 -12.81
C ALA A 5 18.01 -23.93 -11.45
N ALA A 6 17.93 -22.61 -11.27
CA ALA A 6 17.38 -22.04 -10.05
C ALA A 6 15.94 -22.54 -9.87
N PRO A 7 15.53 -22.97 -8.65
CA PRO A 7 14.20 -23.51 -8.42
C PRO A 7 13.14 -22.47 -8.81
N GLU A 8 12.26 -22.85 -9.72
CA GLU A 8 11.15 -22.01 -10.17
C GLU A 8 9.94 -22.17 -9.24
N MET A 9 9.24 -21.06 -8.99
CA MET A 9 7.99 -21.07 -8.25
C MET A 9 6.86 -21.58 -9.15
N GLN A 10 6.33 -22.76 -8.86
CA GLN A 10 5.28 -23.41 -9.65
C GLN A 10 3.89 -22.91 -9.28
N GLY A 11 3.67 -22.56 -8.00
CA GLY A 11 2.38 -22.06 -7.54
C GLY A 11 2.47 -21.22 -6.28
N LEU A 12 1.68 -20.14 -6.24
CA LEU A 12 1.45 -19.33 -5.05
C LEU A 12 -0.05 -19.10 -4.88
N SER A 13 -0.59 -19.53 -3.73
CA SER A 13 -1.95 -19.18 -3.33
C SER A 13 -1.94 -18.53 -1.96
N VAL A 14 -2.81 -17.54 -1.79
CA VAL A 14 -2.95 -16.78 -0.55
C VAL A 14 -4.38 -16.88 -0.05
N ARG A 15 -4.54 -17.04 1.25
CA ARG A 15 -5.82 -16.91 1.94
C ARG A 15 -5.89 -15.52 2.55
N LEU A 16 -6.97 -14.82 2.26
CA LEU A 16 -7.26 -13.49 2.78
C LEU A 16 -8.48 -13.58 3.70
N THR A 17 -8.39 -12.98 4.89
CA THR A 17 -9.51 -12.88 5.83
C THR A 17 -9.65 -11.42 6.26
N PRO A 18 -10.87 -10.89 6.46
CA PRO A 18 -11.05 -9.57 7.04
C PRO A 18 -10.47 -9.47 8.46
N ASP A 19 -9.78 -8.37 8.77
CA ASP A 19 -9.40 -7.99 10.11
C ASP A 19 -10.57 -7.33 10.86
N ARG A 20 -10.34 -6.89 12.10
CA ARG A 20 -11.36 -6.22 12.94
C ARG A 20 -11.93 -4.93 12.31
N ASN A 21 -11.23 -4.35 11.34
CA ASN A 21 -11.61 -3.13 10.63
C ASN A 21 -12.17 -3.44 9.24
N GLY A 22 -12.41 -4.71 8.91
CA GLY A 22 -12.90 -5.15 7.60
C GLY A 22 -11.83 -5.25 6.51
N ARG A 23 -10.55 -4.97 6.82
CA ARG A 23 -9.47 -5.02 5.83
C ARG A 23 -9.04 -6.46 5.59
N LYS A 24 -8.95 -6.88 4.34
CA LYS A 24 -8.46 -8.22 3.96
C LYS A 24 -6.96 -8.30 4.26
N VAL A 25 -6.59 -9.15 5.21
CA VAL A 25 -5.20 -9.45 5.57
C VAL A 25 -4.86 -10.88 5.18
N ILE A 26 -3.59 -11.14 4.86
CA ILE A 26 -3.14 -12.51 4.53
C ILE A 26 -3.11 -13.33 5.82
N THR A 27 -3.87 -14.43 5.85
CA THR A 27 -3.92 -15.38 6.98
C THR A 27 -3.35 -16.76 6.64
N GLY A 28 -3.03 -16.99 5.37
CA GLY A 28 -2.39 -18.21 4.92
C GLY A 28 -1.71 -18.04 3.58
N ILE A 29 -0.59 -18.74 3.39
CA ILE A 29 0.16 -18.79 2.15
C ILE A 29 0.47 -20.25 1.86
N LYS A 30 0.17 -20.72 0.65
CA LYS A 30 0.65 -22.00 0.14
C LYS A 30 1.55 -21.72 -1.05
N LEU A 31 2.78 -22.22 -0.94
CA LEU A 31 3.83 -22.11 -1.94
C LEU A 31 4.16 -23.52 -2.46
N GLU A 32 4.27 -23.66 -3.77
CA GLU A 32 4.57 -24.92 -4.45
C GLU A 32 5.77 -24.69 -5.39
N ALA A 33 6.82 -25.48 -5.19
CA ALA A 33 8.08 -25.43 -5.92
C ALA A 33 8.91 -26.69 -5.63
N ASP A 34 9.86 -27.01 -6.52
CA ASP A 34 10.77 -28.15 -6.33
C ASP A 34 11.66 -28.00 -5.09
N ALA A 35 12.08 -26.77 -4.81
CA ALA A 35 12.75 -26.40 -3.57
C ALA A 35 12.28 -25.01 -3.11
N ILE A 36 11.93 -24.89 -1.83
CA ILE A 36 11.60 -23.60 -1.23
C ILE A 36 12.84 -23.00 -0.59
N THR A 37 13.29 -21.87 -1.12
CA THR A 37 14.45 -21.14 -0.59
C THR A 37 14.03 -19.89 0.18
N GLY A 38 14.88 -19.42 1.09
CA GLY A 38 14.65 -18.15 1.78
C GLY A 38 14.61 -16.95 0.84
N GLU A 39 15.31 -17.00 -0.30
CA GLU A 39 15.27 -15.94 -1.32
C GLU A 39 13.89 -15.88 -2.00
N MET A 40 13.29 -17.03 -2.33
CA MET A 40 11.95 -17.08 -2.90
C MET A 40 10.91 -16.47 -1.95
N LEU A 41 10.96 -16.83 -0.67
CA LEU A 41 10.05 -16.28 0.34
C LEU A 41 10.17 -14.75 0.44
N ARG A 42 11.38 -14.19 0.35
CA ARG A 42 11.62 -12.74 0.36
C ARG A 42 11.08 -12.04 -0.89
N LYS A 43 11.00 -12.73 -2.02
CA LYS A 43 10.47 -12.18 -3.28
C LYS A 43 8.95 -12.12 -3.31
N ILE A 44 8.24 -12.78 -2.40
CA ILE A 44 6.77 -12.72 -2.35
C ILE A 44 6.35 -11.30 -1.91
N PRO A 45 5.66 -10.52 -2.76
CA PRO A 45 5.35 -9.13 -2.46
C PRO A 45 4.07 -9.03 -1.61
N ILE A 46 4.14 -9.47 -0.35
CA ILE A 46 3.02 -9.53 0.61
C ILE A 46 2.20 -8.24 0.61
N SER A 47 2.85 -7.09 0.79
CA SER A 47 2.15 -5.80 0.83
C SER A 47 1.43 -5.46 -0.47
N LEU A 48 1.97 -5.87 -1.62
CA LEU A 48 1.32 -5.62 -2.91
C LEU A 48 0.07 -6.47 -3.07
N ILE A 49 0.14 -7.74 -2.65
CA ILE A 49 -0.99 -8.67 -2.67
C ILE A 49 -2.13 -8.13 -1.80
N GLU A 50 -1.84 -7.73 -0.57
CA GLU A 50 -2.83 -7.15 0.34
C GLU A 50 -3.42 -5.85 -0.20
N ASN A 51 -2.59 -4.94 -0.72
CA ASN A 51 -3.09 -3.71 -1.31
C ASN A 51 -4.02 -4.00 -2.49
N ARG A 52 -3.65 -4.93 -3.38
CA ARG A 52 -4.48 -5.29 -4.54
C ARG A 52 -5.82 -5.88 -4.11
N ALA A 53 -5.81 -6.75 -3.09
CA ALA A 53 -7.03 -7.36 -2.55
C ALA A 53 -8.00 -6.33 -1.94
N ASN A 54 -7.47 -5.30 -1.29
CA ASN A 54 -8.26 -4.24 -0.66
C ASN A 54 -8.63 -3.09 -1.62
N THR A 55 -7.91 -2.92 -2.74
CA THR A 55 -8.19 -1.84 -3.71
C THR A 55 -9.45 -2.09 -4.55
N ALA A 56 -9.86 -3.35 -4.73
CA ALA A 56 -11.12 -3.67 -5.42
C ALA A 56 -12.37 -3.15 -4.68
N GLU A 57 -12.24 -2.96 -3.37
CA GLU A 57 -13.24 -2.34 -2.48
C GLU A 57 -12.77 -0.94 -2.06
N ALA A 58 -12.03 -0.24 -2.93
CA ALA A 58 -11.64 1.14 -2.67
C ALA A 58 -12.89 1.93 -2.25
N PRO A 59 -12.82 2.70 -1.15
CA PRO A 59 -13.98 3.41 -0.66
C PRO A 59 -14.48 4.36 -1.75
N GLU A 60 -15.76 4.24 -2.10
CA GLU A 60 -16.45 5.35 -2.77
C GLU A 60 -16.28 6.58 -1.89
N SER A 61 -15.84 7.66 -2.52
CA SER A 61 -15.38 8.83 -1.82
C SER A 61 -15.99 10.05 -2.46
N ASP A 62 -16.70 10.83 -1.65
CA ASP A 62 -17.14 12.18 -2.01
C ASP A 62 -15.96 13.18 -1.96
N LEU A 63 -14.74 12.72 -1.68
CA LEU A 63 -13.57 13.60 -1.68
C LEU A 63 -13.27 14.08 -3.10
N PRO A 64 -12.92 15.37 -3.25
CA PRO A 64 -12.45 15.89 -4.52
C PRO A 64 -11.25 15.09 -5.06
N PRO A 65 -11.04 15.08 -6.40
CA PRO A 65 -9.87 14.46 -7.00
C PRO A 65 -8.57 14.96 -6.38
N LEU A 66 -7.60 14.06 -6.17
CA LEU A 66 -6.31 14.38 -5.55
C LEU A 66 -5.39 15.15 -6.51
N ARG A 67 -5.76 16.40 -6.81
CA ARG A 67 -5.02 17.32 -7.67
C ARG A 67 -5.16 18.75 -7.16
N ARG A 68 -4.14 19.58 -7.42
CA ARG A 68 -4.24 21.02 -7.18
C ARG A 68 -5.11 21.66 -8.25
N THR A 69 -6.05 22.50 -7.83
CA THR A 69 -6.83 23.37 -8.74
C THR A 69 -6.28 24.79 -8.71
N ALA A 70 -6.58 25.59 -9.72
CA ALA A 70 -6.18 27.00 -9.76
C ALA A 70 -6.75 27.73 -8.52
N GLY A 71 -5.92 28.55 -7.87
CA GLY A 71 -6.29 29.28 -6.64
C GLY A 71 -6.26 28.46 -5.36
N MET A 72 -6.01 27.14 -5.40
CA MET A 72 -5.92 26.32 -4.20
C MET A 72 -4.65 26.64 -3.40
N SER A 73 -4.82 26.96 -2.12
CA SER A 73 -3.68 27.22 -1.23
C SER A 73 -2.90 25.93 -0.94
N GLY A 74 -1.63 26.07 -0.55
CA GLY A 74 -0.81 24.93 -0.14
C GLY A 74 -1.37 24.22 1.11
N GLU A 75 -2.05 24.95 1.99
CA GLU A 75 -2.71 24.38 3.16
C GLU A 75 -3.93 23.55 2.76
N ASP A 76 -4.80 24.09 1.90
CA ASP A 76 -6.00 23.39 1.44
C ASP A 76 -5.64 22.10 0.72
N PHE A 77 -4.60 22.14 -0.12
CA PHE A 77 -4.12 20.93 -0.77
C PHE A 77 -3.56 19.91 0.23
N SER A 78 -2.88 20.37 1.28
CA SER A 78 -2.36 19.48 2.32
C SER A 78 -3.49 18.83 3.13
N ARG A 79 -4.60 19.55 3.34
CA ARG A 79 -5.81 19.05 3.99
C ARG A 79 -6.48 17.98 3.13
N LEU A 80 -6.65 18.25 1.84
CA LEU A 80 -7.15 17.26 0.87
C LEU A 80 -6.30 15.98 0.87
N VAL A 81 -4.97 16.11 0.85
CA VAL A 81 -4.05 14.97 0.93
C VAL A 81 -4.24 14.19 2.24
N ALA A 82 -4.40 14.88 3.36
CA ALA A 82 -4.60 14.25 4.66
C ALA A 82 -5.93 13.48 4.74
N ASP A 83 -7.00 14.03 4.16
CA ASP A 83 -8.31 13.39 4.15
C ASP A 83 -8.32 12.13 3.29
N HIS A 84 -7.70 12.19 2.09
CA HIS A 84 -7.45 11.00 1.29
C HIS A 84 -6.61 9.98 2.05
N TYR A 85 -5.52 10.40 2.70
CA TYR A 85 -4.67 9.48 3.46
C TYR A 85 -5.44 8.74 4.55
N LYS A 86 -6.28 9.44 5.33
CA LYS A 86 -7.08 8.85 6.40
C LYS A 86 -8.09 7.85 5.86
N LEU A 87 -8.77 8.20 4.76
CA LEU A 87 -9.72 7.31 4.09
C LEU A 87 -9.04 6.00 3.67
N TRP A 88 -7.90 6.08 2.99
CA TRP A 88 -7.16 4.91 2.53
C TRP A 88 -6.51 4.14 3.69
N ALA A 89 -6.06 4.81 4.76
CA ALA A 89 -5.48 4.15 5.95
C ALA A 89 -6.43 3.18 6.65
N ASN A 90 -7.74 3.43 6.54
CA ASN A 90 -8.76 2.55 7.10
C ASN A 90 -8.99 1.30 6.25
N VAL A 91 -8.55 1.28 4.99
CA VAL A 91 -8.85 0.22 4.02
C VAL A 91 -7.62 -0.56 3.60
N VAL A 92 -6.46 0.09 3.46
CA VAL A 92 -5.23 -0.53 2.96
C VAL A 92 -4.06 -0.36 3.95
N PRO A 93 -3.11 -1.32 4.00
CA PRO A 93 -1.92 -1.21 4.84
C PRO A 93 -0.92 -0.15 4.33
N ASN A 94 -0.89 0.15 3.02
CA ASN A 94 -0.03 1.18 2.44
C ASN A 94 -0.86 2.26 1.70
N PRO A 95 -1.35 3.28 2.41
CA PRO A 95 -2.22 4.32 1.84
C PRO A 95 -1.55 5.12 0.74
N GLY A 96 -0.27 5.47 0.92
CA GLY A 96 0.47 6.27 -0.06
C GLY A 96 0.59 5.56 -1.42
N ALA A 97 0.89 4.25 -1.41
CA ALA A 97 0.94 3.46 -2.64
C ALA A 97 -0.44 3.31 -3.30
N ALA A 98 -1.49 3.11 -2.51
CA ALA A 98 -2.85 2.99 -3.04
C ALA A 98 -3.35 4.33 -3.64
N MET A 99 -3.11 5.45 -2.97
CA MET A 99 -3.42 6.80 -3.49
C MET A 99 -2.67 7.06 -4.80
N ALA A 100 -1.38 6.74 -4.87
CA ALA A 100 -0.56 6.89 -6.07
C ALA A 100 -1.14 6.09 -7.24
N SER A 101 -1.47 4.83 -7.00
CA SER A 101 -2.08 3.94 -8.00
C SER A 101 -3.44 4.47 -8.47
N LYS A 102 -4.35 4.80 -7.54
CA LYS A 102 -5.72 5.27 -7.85
C LYS A 102 -5.73 6.52 -8.73
N TRP A 103 -4.84 7.48 -8.45
CA TRP A 103 -4.82 8.77 -9.12
C TRP A 103 -3.77 8.88 -10.23
N GLY A 104 -3.04 7.80 -10.53
CA GLY A 104 -1.98 7.80 -11.56
C GLY A 104 -0.79 8.70 -11.22
N ILE A 105 -0.51 8.91 -9.94
CA ILE A 105 0.52 9.82 -9.44
C ILE A 105 1.77 9.02 -9.08
N LYS A 106 2.96 9.56 -9.35
CA LYS A 106 4.22 8.90 -8.96
C LYS A 106 4.28 8.75 -7.43
N PRO A 107 4.60 7.55 -6.88
CA PRO A 107 4.66 7.35 -5.43
C PRO A 107 5.53 8.35 -4.67
N PRO A 108 6.74 8.75 -5.16
CA PRO A 108 7.55 9.77 -4.49
C PRO A 108 6.82 11.11 -4.31
N THR A 109 6.01 11.52 -5.29
CA THR A 109 5.22 12.75 -5.22
C THR A 109 4.18 12.67 -4.12
N VAL A 110 3.44 11.56 -4.03
CA VAL A 110 2.46 11.33 -2.97
C VAL A 110 3.14 11.31 -1.60
N HIS A 111 4.31 10.68 -1.48
CA HIS A 111 5.08 10.68 -0.24
C HIS A 111 5.53 12.08 0.20
N THR A 112 5.96 12.93 -0.73
CA THR A 112 6.28 14.33 -0.44
C THR A 112 5.06 15.09 0.06
N TRP A 113 3.90 14.91 -0.56
CA TRP A 113 2.65 15.56 -0.11
C TRP A 113 2.21 15.07 1.28
N ILE A 114 2.31 13.77 1.56
CA ILE A 114 2.02 13.21 2.89
C ILE A 114 2.99 13.77 3.94
N ARG A 115 4.28 13.88 3.59
CA ARG A 115 5.29 14.50 4.47
C ARG A 115 4.92 15.94 4.79
N GLU A 116 4.55 16.71 3.78
CA GLU A 116 4.08 18.09 3.94
C GLU A 116 2.84 18.19 4.84
N ALA A 117 1.83 17.33 4.64
CA ALA A 117 0.65 17.29 5.51
C ALA A 117 1.01 16.94 6.97
N ARG A 118 1.99 16.05 7.20
CA ARG A 118 2.51 15.75 8.55
C ARG A 118 3.23 16.95 9.17
N LEU A 119 4.08 17.64 8.41
CA LEU A 119 4.79 18.83 8.89
C LEU A 119 3.82 19.95 9.30
N ARG A 120 2.64 20.00 8.67
CA ARG A 120 1.54 20.91 9.01
C ARG A 120 0.63 20.40 10.14
N GLY A 121 0.92 19.24 10.73
CA GLY A 121 0.14 18.67 11.84
C GLY A 121 -1.20 18.03 11.44
N LEU A 122 -1.49 17.89 10.14
CA LEU A 122 -2.76 17.33 9.64
C LEU A 122 -2.82 15.80 9.71
N LEU A 123 -1.65 15.17 9.79
CA LEU A 123 -1.46 13.72 9.91
C LEU A 123 -0.52 13.43 11.06
N ALA A 124 -0.76 12.30 11.74
CA ALA A 124 0.17 11.78 12.73
C ALA A 124 1.58 11.59 12.13
N PRO A 125 2.64 11.80 12.93
CA PRO A 125 4.00 11.54 12.50
C PRO A 125 4.14 10.10 12.00
N ALA A 126 5.06 9.88 11.05
CA ALA A 126 5.32 8.54 10.57
C ALA A 126 5.72 7.66 11.75
N ARG A 127 4.97 6.58 12.00
CA ARG A 127 5.45 5.54 12.92
C ARG A 127 6.70 4.95 12.27
N ARG A 128 7.86 5.17 12.89
CA ARG A 128 9.05 4.35 12.61
C ARG A 128 8.60 2.92 12.83
N GLY A 129 8.70 2.07 11.81
CA GLY A 129 8.53 0.64 12.02
C GLY A 129 9.45 0.24 13.17
N LYS A 130 8.95 -0.54 14.14
CA LYS A 130 9.84 -1.23 15.07
C LYS A 130 10.78 -2.04 14.17
N GLY A 131 12.03 -1.58 14.07
CA GLY A 131 13.08 -2.31 13.38
C GLY A 131 13.19 -3.68 14.04
N ALA A 132 13.36 -4.68 13.17
CA ALA A 132 13.64 -6.06 13.48
C ALA A 132 14.85 -6.24 14.41
#